data_AF-A0A973AYA7-F1
#
_entry.id   AF-A0A973AYA7-F1
#
_cell.length_a   1.000
_cell.length_b   1.000
_cell.length_c   1.000
_cell.angle_alpha   90.00
_cell.angle_beta   90.00
_cell.angle_gamma   90.00
#
_symmetry.space_group_name_H-M   'P 1'
#
loop_
_entity.id
_entity.type
_entity.pdbx_description
1 polymer ?
#
loop_
_entity_poly.entity_id
_entity_poly.type
_entity_poly.pdbx_seq_one_letter_code
_entity_poly.pdbx_strand_id
1 'polypeptide(L)'
;MSELIHTYLTNPSTPSFTLPKNACDTHCHLFGPADIFPYSESRNFTPVDAPKEKLFALHQQLGIERCVIVQSALHGFDNAVVVDAMQEKK
;
A
#
# COMPACT_ATOMS: atom_id res chain seq x y z
N MET A 1 -13.85 -18.35 9.05
CA MET A 1 -12.87 -17.29 8.71
C MET A 1 -13.35 -16.65 7.43
N SER A 2 -13.51 -15.33 7.39
CA SER A 2 -13.85 -14.65 6.13
C SER A 2 -12.73 -14.89 5.12
N GLU A 3 -13.08 -15.23 3.88
CA GLU A 3 -12.11 -15.37 2.78
C GLU A 3 -11.33 -14.06 2.58
N LEU A 4 -10.03 -14.16 2.34
CA LEU A 4 -9.19 -12.99 2.06
C LEU A 4 -9.47 -12.50 0.64
N ILE A 5 -9.67 -11.18 0.49
CA ILE A 5 -9.94 -10.58 -0.81
C ILE A 5 -8.63 -10.08 -1.42
N HIS A 6 -8.27 -10.58 -2.60
CA HIS A 6 -7.13 -10.06 -3.35
C HIS A 6 -7.57 -8.84 -4.18
N THR A 7 -7.00 -7.66 -3.88
CA THR A 7 -7.50 -6.37 -4.40
C THR A 7 -6.53 -5.66 -5.35
N TYR A 8 -5.43 -6.28 -5.73
CA TYR A 8 -4.41 -5.70 -6.61
C TYR A 8 -3.95 -6.72 -7.68
N LEU A 9 -3.25 -6.26 -8.72
CA LEU A 9 -2.66 -7.16 -9.70
C LEU A 9 -1.31 -7.66 -9.19
N THR A 10 -1.09 -8.97 -9.20
CA THR A 10 0.20 -9.57 -8.80
C THR A 10 1.32 -9.32 -9.81
N ASN A 11 0.97 -9.07 -11.06
CA ASN A 11 1.90 -8.77 -12.16
C ASN A 11 1.32 -7.66 -13.05
N PRO A 12 1.39 -6.38 -12.62
CA PRO A 12 0.92 -5.26 -13.41
C PRO A 12 1.81 -5.05 -14.65
N SER A 13 1.25 -4.54 -15.74
CA SER A 13 2.02 -4.18 -16.93
C SER A 13 2.87 -2.92 -16.69
N THR A 14 3.99 -2.81 -17.42
CA THR A 14 4.79 -1.59 -17.44
C THR A 14 4.12 -0.54 -18.34
N PRO A 15 3.85 0.68 -17.86
CA PRO A 15 3.30 1.75 -18.68
C PRO A 15 4.24 2.14 -19.82
N SER A 16 3.68 2.50 -20.98
CA SER A 16 4.45 3.09 -22.09
C SER A 16 4.71 4.58 -21.89
N PHE A 17 3.92 5.24 -21.04
CA PHE A 17 4.09 6.65 -20.68
C PHE A 17 5.15 6.79 -19.60
N THR A 18 6.18 7.60 -19.87
CA THR A 18 7.20 7.94 -18.88
C THR A 18 6.73 9.12 -18.03
N LEU A 19 6.67 8.91 -16.71
CA LEU A 19 6.34 9.98 -15.77
C LEU A 19 7.43 11.06 -15.76
N PRO A 20 7.07 12.34 -15.54
CA PRO A 20 8.06 13.39 -15.32
C PRO A 20 8.81 13.15 -14.01
N LYS A 21 10.02 13.71 -13.92
CA LYS A 21 10.84 13.64 -12.70
C LYS A 21 10.07 14.14 -11.48
N ASN A 22 10.29 13.49 -10.34
CA ASN A 22 9.63 13.76 -9.06
C ASN A 22 8.09 13.54 -9.06
N ALA A 23 7.57 12.72 -9.99
CA ALA A 23 6.15 12.34 -9.99
C ALA A 23 5.72 11.77 -8.64
N CYS A 24 4.50 12.11 -8.23
CA CYS A 24 3.96 11.78 -6.92
C CYS A 24 2.65 11.02 -7.05
N ASP A 25 2.61 9.81 -6.48
CA ASP A 25 1.35 9.13 -6.21
C ASP A 25 0.69 9.76 -4.99
N THR A 26 -0.35 10.55 -5.21
CA THR A 26 -1.00 11.30 -4.12
C THR A 26 -2.05 10.49 -3.35
N HIS A 27 -2.29 9.22 -3.73
CA HIS A 27 -3.31 8.40 -3.08
C HIS A 27 -3.03 6.90 -3.22
N CYS A 28 -2.44 6.33 -2.17
CA CYS A 28 -2.22 4.89 -2.06
C CYS A 28 -2.49 4.41 -0.63
N HIS A 29 -2.68 3.10 -0.46
CA HIS A 29 -2.91 2.47 0.84
C HIS A 29 -1.94 1.30 1.05
N LEU A 30 -1.70 0.97 2.30
CA LEU A 30 -1.02 -0.25 2.72
C LEU A 30 -2.01 -1.13 3.47
N PHE A 31 -1.86 -2.44 3.30
CA PHE A 31 -2.63 -3.45 4.02
C PHE A 31 -1.66 -4.40 4.71
N GLY A 32 -1.63 -4.38 6.03
CA GLY A 32 -0.79 -5.27 6.81
C GLY A 32 0.73 -5.06 6.61
N PRO A 33 1.54 -6.09 6.90
CA PRO A 33 1.10 -7.46 7.12
C PRO A 33 0.38 -7.63 8.47
N ALA A 34 -0.66 -8.47 8.51
CA ALA A 34 -1.62 -8.50 9.62
C ALA A 34 -1.05 -9.01 10.96
N ASP A 35 0.06 -9.74 10.90
CA ASP A 35 0.82 -10.25 12.06
C ASP A 35 1.65 -9.16 12.76
N ILE A 36 2.03 -8.10 12.04
CA ILE A 36 2.75 -6.94 12.58
C ILE A 36 1.80 -5.76 12.80
N PHE A 37 0.92 -5.52 11.84
CA PHE A 37 -0.07 -4.44 11.86
C PHE A 37 -1.48 -5.03 11.76
N PRO A 38 -2.12 -5.34 12.90
CA PRO A 38 -3.46 -5.92 12.90
C PRO A 38 -4.48 -5.05 12.15
N TYR A 39 -5.42 -5.69 11.46
CA TYR A 39 -6.58 -4.99 10.91
C TYR A 39 -7.59 -4.66 12.00
N SER A 40 -8.31 -3.54 11.82
CA SER A 40 -9.39 -3.12 12.72
C SER A 40 -10.47 -4.20 12.83
N GLU A 41 -11.04 -4.35 14.02
CA GLU A 41 -12.23 -5.18 14.25
C GLU A 41 -13.47 -4.63 13.51
N SER A 42 -13.51 -3.32 13.26
CA SER A 42 -14.61 -2.64 12.56
C SER A 42 -14.50 -2.69 11.03
N ARG A 43 -13.55 -3.44 10.48
CA ARG A 43 -13.35 -3.53 9.01
C ARG A 43 -14.54 -4.19 8.33
N ASN A 44 -14.87 -3.74 7.13
CA ASN A 44 -15.95 -4.31 6.31
C ASN A 44 -15.53 -5.58 5.53
N PHE A 45 -14.24 -5.77 5.27
CA PHE A 45 -13.67 -6.99 4.70
C PHE A 45 -12.20 -7.16 5.12
N THR A 46 -11.61 -8.32 4.84
CA THR A 46 -10.17 -8.57 5.10
C THR A 46 -9.44 -8.76 3.76
N PRO A 47 -8.49 -7.87 3.41
CA PRO A 47 -7.71 -8.01 2.18
C PRO A 47 -6.58 -9.03 2.37
N VAL A 48 -6.02 -9.50 1.25
CA VAL A 48 -4.67 -10.07 1.26
C VAL A 48 -3.67 -8.94 1.56
N ASP A 49 -2.63 -9.26 2.34
CA ASP A 49 -1.59 -8.29 2.69
C ASP A 49 -0.94 -7.65 1.45
N ALA A 50 -0.75 -6.35 1.56
CA ALA A 50 -0.12 -5.45 0.60
C ALA A 50 0.84 -4.51 1.36
N PRO A 51 2.00 -5.02 1.80
CA PRO A 51 2.92 -4.26 2.63
C PRO A 51 3.71 -3.24 1.82
N LYS A 52 4.45 -2.35 2.51
CA LYS A 52 5.21 -1.24 1.89
C LYS A 52 6.18 -1.70 0.80
N GLU A 53 6.78 -2.88 0.94
CA GLU A 53 7.72 -3.44 -0.03
C GLU A 53 7.04 -3.68 -1.39
N LYS A 54 5.78 -4.15 -1.39
CA LYS A 54 5.00 -4.32 -2.62
C LYS A 54 4.67 -2.98 -3.26
N LEU A 55 4.25 -2.00 -2.46
CA LEU A 55 3.95 -0.66 -2.95
C LEU A 55 5.20 -0.01 -3.57
N PHE A 56 6.36 -0.12 -2.92
CA PHE A 56 7.58 0.50 -3.39
C PHE A 56 8.15 -0.20 -4.63
N ALA A 57 8.05 -1.53 -4.72
CA ALA A 57 8.38 -2.26 -5.94
C ALA A 57 7.47 -1.84 -7.12
N LEU A 58 6.17 -1.67 -6.85
CA LEU A 58 5.23 -1.15 -7.86
C LEU A 58 5.62 0.27 -8.28
N HIS A 59 5.88 1.18 -7.33
CA HIS A 59 6.29 2.55 -7.64
C HIS A 59 7.59 2.59 -8.46
N GLN A 60 8.56 1.71 -8.17
CA GLN A 60 9.77 1.56 -8.98
C GLN A 60 9.45 1.14 -10.42
N GLN A 61 8.56 0.16 -10.61
CA GLN A 61 8.12 -0.27 -11.95
C GLN A 61 7.40 0.85 -12.72
N LEU A 62 6.59 1.66 -12.02
CA LEU A 62 5.81 2.74 -12.61
C LEU A 62 6.59 4.05 -12.82
N GLY A 63 7.80 4.18 -12.26
CA GLY A 63 8.59 5.41 -12.30
C GLY A 63 8.09 6.50 -11.35
N ILE A 64 7.45 6.12 -10.24
CA ILE A 64 6.92 7.05 -9.22
C ILE A 64 8.00 7.26 -8.14
N GLU A 65 8.37 8.52 -7.91
CA GLU A 65 9.46 8.86 -6.98
C GLU A 65 8.97 9.22 -5.58
N ARG A 66 7.74 9.75 -5.46
CA ARG A 66 7.16 10.20 -4.19
C ARG A 66 5.75 9.65 -4.01
N CYS A 67 5.31 9.53 -2.77
CA CYS A 67 3.94 9.10 -2.50
C CYS A 67 3.35 9.74 -1.25
N VAL A 68 2.03 9.84 -1.24
CA VAL A 68 1.21 10.12 -0.06
C VAL A 68 0.48 8.83 0.29
N ILE A 69 0.86 8.25 1.42
CA ILE A 69 0.24 7.02 1.94
C ILE A 69 -0.94 7.45 2.81
N VAL A 70 -2.14 7.05 2.39
CA VAL A 70 -3.40 7.38 3.06
C VAL A 70 -3.77 6.23 3.98
N GLN A 71 -4.04 6.55 5.24
CA GLN A 71 -4.51 5.57 6.22
C GLN A 71 -5.78 4.87 5.70
N SER A 72 -5.77 3.54 5.71
CA SER A 72 -6.94 2.75 5.33
C SER A 72 -7.90 2.61 6.51
N ALA A 73 -9.20 2.71 6.24
CA ALA A 73 -10.24 2.35 7.21
C ALA A 73 -10.12 0.90 7.71
N LEU A 74 -9.43 0.02 6.95
CA LEU A 74 -9.18 -1.37 7.33
C LEU A 74 -8.22 -1.51 8.52
N HIS A 75 -7.36 -0.52 8.77
CA HIS A 75 -6.56 -0.41 9.99
C HIS A 75 -7.19 0.54 11.03
N GLY A 76 -8.37 1.10 10.74
CA GLY A 76 -9.08 1.99 11.65
C GLY A 76 -8.23 3.21 12.02
N PHE A 77 -8.14 3.50 13.31
CA PHE A 77 -7.37 4.63 13.85
C PHE A 77 -5.92 4.28 14.19
N ASP A 78 -5.52 3.00 14.05
CA ASP A 78 -4.13 2.61 14.23
C ASP A 78 -3.33 2.91 12.96
N ASN A 79 -2.51 3.95 13.03
CA ASN A 79 -1.70 4.42 11.90
C ASN A 79 -0.29 3.80 11.87
N ALA A 80 0.01 2.78 12.69
CA ALA A 80 1.34 2.19 12.81
C ALA A 80 1.92 1.76 11.45
N VAL A 81 1.11 1.14 10.58
CA VAL A 81 1.54 0.73 9.22
C VAL A 81 1.97 1.91 8.34
N VAL A 82 1.29 3.05 8.47
CA VAL A 82 1.64 4.27 7.71
C VAL A 82 2.91 4.89 8.27
N VAL A 83 3.02 4.97 9.60
CA VAL A 83 4.21 5.51 10.27
C VAL A 83 5.45 4.69 9.94
N ASP A 84 5.35 3.36 9.96
CA ASP A 84 6.42 2.45 9.57
C ASP A 84 6.89 2.71 8.13
N ALA A 85 5.96 2.82 7.19
CA ALA A 85 6.29 3.09 5.80
C ALA A 85 6.91 4.48 5.57
N MET A 86 6.54 5.48 6.38
CA MET A 86 7.14 6.83 6.32
C MET A 86 8.57 6.89 6.87
N GLN A 87 8.95 5.95 7.75
CA GLN A 87 10.29 5.87 8.32
C GLN A 87 11.26 5.15 7.38
N GLU A 88 10.75 4.38 6.43
CA GLU A 88 11.55 3.72 5.41
C GLU A 88 12.24 4.76 4.51
N LYS A 89 13.57 4.67 4.41
CA LYS A 89 14.34 5.50 3.49
C LYS A 89 14.32 4.83 2.12
N LYS A 90 13.60 5.43 1.17
CA LYS A 90 13.70 5.08 -0.26
C LYS A 90 15.07 5.44 -0.83
#